data_AF-A0AAV2Q3K4-F1
#
_entry.id   AF-A0AAV2Q3K4-F1
#
_cell.length_a   1.000
_cell.length_b   1.000
_cell.length_c   1.000
_cell.angle_alpha   90.00
_cell.angle_beta   90.00
_cell.angle_gamma   90.00
#
_symmetry.space_group_name_H-M   'P 1'
#
loop_
_entity.id
_entity.type
_entity.pdbx_description
1 polymer ?
#
loop_
_entity_poly.entity_id
_entity_poly.type
_entity_poly.pdbx_seq_one_letter_code
_entity_poly.pdbx_strand_id
1 'polypeptide(L)'
;KEKEKEEKAEEGELEEEEDKDEEGMYFGDWETYNNYQNSSMPMPVSRYGAHHAKWKANMHENTSYLPDDVSRKETLRIGALWPDVNGWPTLYYAFDEFANVNRPSVMRGIDHIMEHTCVKFLETTNFKQKYQLFTKGNDNVCQAYIGRYQQITAHKIYIGKTCTSLGVVVHELCHALGLHHEHQRYDRDDHLHINLQNVKDGRDSEFIKQEDVDLSIKFDFTSIMHYSLKVFTKNNKKTIITRNPLDLQLIDRMTSQIKGLTYRDKILINRMYKCTDKWLVQCNRSSDPCENDSYLGANCKCVCSPGTTGKYCSDVVYTDYYAEFRRGYDEIITTSKIISTPEYPIRVTIETTINHFNLVTYENFKV
;
A
#
# COMPACT_ATOMS: atom_id res chain seq x y z
N LYS A 1 11.49 -23.91 -78.39
CA LYS A 1 10.11 -23.37 -78.26
C LYS A 1 9.72 -23.59 -76.80
N GLU A 2 10.32 -22.86 -75.86
CA GLU A 2 9.92 -21.49 -75.47
C GLU A 2 8.42 -21.39 -75.20
N LYS A 3 8.04 -21.48 -73.93
CA LYS A 3 7.56 -20.38 -73.06
C LYS A 3 6.90 -21.03 -71.82
N GLU A 4 7.54 -20.99 -70.65
CA GLU A 4 7.51 -19.89 -69.64
C GLU A 4 6.13 -19.75 -68.97
N LYS A 5 6.07 -20.06 -67.66
CA LYS A 5 5.77 -19.13 -66.52
C LYS A 5 4.26 -18.90 -66.39
N GLU A 6 3.56 -19.27 -65.32
CA GLU A 6 3.66 -18.89 -63.90
C GLU A 6 2.65 -19.77 -63.15
N GLU A 7 3.01 -20.29 -61.96
CA GLU A 7 2.11 -20.40 -60.79
C GLU A 7 2.86 -21.14 -59.66
N LYS A 8 3.45 -20.35 -58.76
CA LYS A 8 3.88 -20.73 -57.42
C LYS A 8 3.48 -19.60 -56.49
N ALA A 9 2.45 -19.84 -55.69
CA ALA A 9 2.15 -19.20 -54.40
C ALA A 9 1.12 -20.15 -53.74
N GLU A 10 1.50 -20.99 -52.78
CA GLU A 10 1.51 -20.64 -51.34
C GLU A 10 0.25 -19.91 -50.91
N GLU A 11 -0.82 -20.67 -50.63
CA GLU A 11 -1.79 -20.31 -49.60
C GLU A 11 -2.02 -21.54 -48.71
N GLY A 12 -1.61 -21.37 -47.45
CA GLY A 12 -1.67 -22.35 -46.39
C GLY A 12 -3.06 -22.44 -45.76
N GLU A 13 -3.21 -23.54 -45.03
CA GLU A 13 -4.40 -24.00 -44.34
C GLU A 13 -4.92 -22.97 -43.32
N LEU A 14 -6.21 -22.66 -43.46
CA LEU A 14 -7.06 -22.12 -42.41
C LEU A 14 -7.64 -23.33 -41.66
N GLU A 15 -7.17 -23.57 -40.43
CA GLU A 15 -7.90 -24.38 -39.45
C GLU A 15 -8.40 -23.49 -38.31
N GLU A 16 -9.67 -23.69 -38.00
CA GLU A 16 -10.47 -23.04 -36.96
C GLU A 16 -9.96 -23.46 -35.57
N GLU A 17 -9.52 -22.51 -34.75
CA GLU A 17 -9.37 -22.72 -33.29
C GLU A 17 -10.70 -22.43 -32.60
N GLU A 18 -11.37 -23.52 -32.19
CA GLU A 18 -12.51 -23.50 -31.26
C GLU A 18 -12.10 -23.04 -29.86
N ASP A 19 -12.96 -22.22 -29.28
CA ASP A 19 -12.99 -21.77 -27.89
C ASP A 19 -12.82 -22.91 -26.87
N LYS A 20 -11.63 -23.01 -26.27
CA LYS A 20 -11.40 -23.58 -24.93
C LYS A 20 -10.27 -22.81 -24.27
N ASP A 21 -10.56 -22.12 -23.17
CA ASP A 21 -9.73 -22.03 -21.95
C ASP A 21 -10.33 -21.01 -20.97
N GLU A 22 -11.50 -21.35 -20.39
CA GLU A 22 -11.90 -20.88 -19.06
C GLU A 22 -11.47 -21.92 -18.02
N GLU A 23 -10.18 -21.99 -17.68
CA GLU A 23 -9.71 -22.66 -16.47
C GLU A 23 -8.68 -21.80 -15.72
N GLY A 24 -9.17 -21.12 -14.68
CA GLY A 24 -8.49 -20.92 -13.40
C GLY A 24 -7.03 -20.46 -13.43
N MET A 25 -6.79 -19.20 -13.76
CA MET A 25 -5.50 -18.56 -13.50
C MET A 25 -5.27 -18.48 -11.98
N TYR A 26 -4.45 -19.38 -11.45
CA TYR A 26 -4.00 -19.40 -10.06
C TYR A 26 -3.34 -18.04 -9.73
N PHE A 27 -4.04 -17.21 -8.97
CA PHE A 27 -3.51 -15.94 -8.45
C PHE A 27 -2.33 -16.25 -7.53
N GLY A 28 -1.14 -15.73 -7.85
CA GLY A 28 0.02 -15.83 -6.97
C GLY A 28 -0.31 -15.22 -5.61
N ASP A 29 -0.22 -16.04 -4.57
CA ASP A 29 -0.66 -15.72 -3.20
C ASP A 29 0.17 -14.59 -2.60
N TRP A 30 -0.48 -13.56 -2.05
CA TRP A 30 0.17 -12.36 -1.50
C TRP A 30 1.02 -12.64 -0.26
N GLU A 31 0.76 -13.74 0.46
CA GLU A 31 1.70 -14.22 1.48
C GLU A 31 3.09 -14.49 0.86
N THR A 32 3.14 -14.90 -0.40
CA THR A 32 4.36 -15.04 -1.21
C THR A 32 4.98 -13.65 -1.45
N TYR A 33 4.21 -12.70 -2.00
CA TYR A 33 4.68 -11.32 -2.25
C TYR A 33 5.36 -10.69 -1.02
N ASN A 34 4.67 -10.66 0.13
CA ASN A 34 5.19 -10.04 1.35
C ASN A 34 6.35 -10.81 1.99
N ASN A 35 6.44 -12.12 1.80
CA ASN A 35 7.58 -12.91 2.30
C ASN A 35 8.84 -12.77 1.43
N TYR A 36 8.70 -12.38 0.16
CA TYR A 36 9.80 -12.12 -0.77
C TYR A 36 10.15 -10.62 -0.92
N GLN A 37 9.42 -9.73 -0.24
CA GLN A 37 9.81 -8.33 -0.08
C GLN A 37 11.25 -8.23 0.43
N ASN A 38 12.11 -7.58 -0.36
CA ASN A 38 13.51 -7.33 -0.02
C ASN A 38 13.69 -5.84 0.29
N SER A 39 13.11 -5.38 1.40
CA SER A 39 13.25 -4.04 1.99
C SER A 39 12.83 -2.89 1.06
N SER A 40 12.53 -1.71 1.63
CA SER A 40 12.64 -0.46 0.87
C SER A 40 14.12 -0.13 0.73
N MET A 41 14.59 0.28 -0.45
CA MET A 41 16.00 0.68 -0.61
C MET A 41 16.28 1.80 0.40
N PRO A 42 17.25 1.62 1.33
CA PRO A 42 17.50 2.65 2.33
C PRO A 42 17.91 3.93 1.63
N MET A 43 17.38 5.05 2.11
CA MET A 43 18.01 6.35 1.91
C MET A 43 19.52 6.19 2.22
N PRO A 44 20.45 6.61 1.35
CA PRO A 44 21.85 6.70 1.73
C PRO A 44 21.99 7.51 3.02
N VAL A 45 22.23 6.78 4.10
CA VAL A 45 22.32 7.35 5.44
C VAL A 45 23.59 8.19 5.45
N SER A 46 23.45 9.52 5.47
CA SER A 46 24.55 10.35 5.95
C SER A 46 24.72 10.06 7.45
N ARG A 47 25.60 9.11 7.77
CA ARG A 47 26.36 9.03 9.04
C ARG A 47 25.54 9.06 10.35
N TYR A 48 24.58 8.16 10.57
CA TYR A 48 23.97 7.97 11.91
C TYR A 48 23.78 6.50 12.34
N GLY A 49 24.69 5.61 11.92
CA GLY A 49 24.69 4.18 12.31
C GLY A 49 25.41 3.84 13.62
N ALA A 50 25.72 4.79 14.51
CA ALA A 50 26.61 4.54 15.66
C ALA A 50 25.96 4.63 17.06
N HIS A 51 24.64 4.78 17.19
CA HIS A 51 24.00 4.97 18.52
C HIS A 51 23.02 3.89 18.97
N HIS A 52 22.97 2.73 18.31
CA HIS A 52 22.05 1.63 18.67
C HIS A 52 22.71 0.41 19.33
N ALA A 53 23.84 0.60 20.03
CA ALA A 53 24.52 -0.46 20.79
C ALA A 53 24.46 -0.30 22.32
N LYS A 54 23.65 0.61 22.87
CA LYS A 54 23.62 0.87 24.34
C LYS A 54 22.23 0.95 24.98
N TRP A 55 21.20 0.36 24.37
CA TRP A 55 19.85 0.31 24.95
C TRP A 55 19.52 -1.04 25.61
N LYS A 56 20.42 -1.53 26.48
CA LYS A 56 20.16 -2.69 27.36
C LYS A 56 20.66 -2.54 28.80
N ALA A 57 20.99 -1.35 29.26
CA ALA A 57 21.31 -1.11 30.66
C ALA A 57 20.68 0.19 31.12
N ASN A 58 19.96 0.13 32.25
CA ASN A 58 19.33 1.22 33.00
C ASN A 58 17.87 1.53 32.63
N MET A 59 16.98 0.55 32.87
CA MET A 59 15.75 0.89 33.59
C MET A 59 16.12 1.01 35.07
N HIS A 60 16.18 2.23 35.61
CA HIS A 60 15.78 2.58 36.98
C HIS A 60 16.09 4.08 37.22
N GLU A 61 15.05 4.78 37.68
CA GLU A 61 15.04 6.03 38.45
C GLU A 61 15.08 7.41 37.73
N ASN A 62 14.18 8.25 38.26
CA ASN A 62 14.06 9.70 38.25
C ASN A 62 13.40 10.45 37.08
N THR A 63 12.13 10.77 37.36
CA THR A 63 11.42 12.00 37.00
C THR A 63 12.30 13.26 37.09
N SER A 64 12.35 14.06 36.03
CA SER A 64 12.37 15.53 36.14
C SER A 64 11.97 16.18 34.81
N TYR A 65 11.03 17.12 34.93
CA TYR A 65 10.65 18.10 33.92
C TYR A 65 11.86 18.93 33.44
N LEU A 66 11.79 19.40 32.17
CA LEU A 66 12.30 20.67 31.58
C LEU A 66 12.72 20.45 30.10
N PRO A 67 12.76 21.49 29.25
CA PRO A 67 11.71 22.44 28.87
C PRO A 67 11.47 22.46 27.34
N ASP A 68 10.44 23.19 26.91
CA ASP A 68 10.20 23.56 25.51
C ASP A 68 11.42 24.21 24.85
N ASP A 69 11.53 24.03 23.53
CA ASP A 69 12.48 24.64 22.60
C ASP A 69 13.79 23.87 22.29
N VAL A 70 13.66 22.80 21.50
CA VAL A 70 14.63 22.49 20.44
C VAL A 70 13.86 21.95 19.23
N SER A 71 13.96 22.66 18.11
CA SER A 71 13.38 22.31 16.81
C SER A 71 13.61 20.84 16.44
N ARG A 72 12.58 20.00 16.58
CA ARG A 72 12.55 18.66 15.98
C ARG A 72 11.97 18.79 14.59
N LYS A 73 12.84 18.80 13.58
CA LYS A 73 12.47 18.72 12.17
C LYS A 73 13.14 17.49 11.58
N GLU A 74 12.33 16.51 11.18
CA GLU A 74 12.36 15.94 9.82
C GLU A 74 11.10 15.11 9.52
N THR A 75 9.99 15.83 9.51
CA THR A 75 8.78 15.66 8.68
C THR A 75 9.11 15.46 7.19
N LEU A 76 8.32 14.67 6.42
CA LEU A 76 8.30 14.56 4.93
C LEU A 76 9.14 15.68 4.31
N ARG A 77 10.36 15.37 3.88
CA ARG A 77 11.22 16.40 3.32
C ARG A 77 10.50 16.92 2.08
N ILE A 78 10.03 18.17 2.09
CA ILE A 78 9.33 18.82 0.95
C ILE A 78 10.16 18.70 -0.36
N GLY A 79 11.47 18.51 -0.26
CA GLY A 79 12.36 18.19 -1.38
C GLY A 79 12.38 16.73 -1.86
N ALA A 80 11.57 15.83 -1.30
CA ALA A 80 11.46 14.41 -1.70
C ALA A 80 10.20 14.14 -2.52
N LEU A 81 9.32 15.12 -2.74
CA LEU A 81 8.20 14.98 -3.68
C LEU A 81 8.66 15.31 -5.11
N TRP A 82 7.92 14.79 -6.08
CA TRP A 82 8.16 15.11 -7.49
C TRP A 82 7.67 16.53 -7.82
N PRO A 83 8.47 17.33 -8.56
CA PRO A 83 8.14 18.72 -8.82
C PRO A 83 6.98 18.86 -9.79
N ASP A 84 6.39 20.06 -9.78
CA ASP A 84 5.42 20.44 -10.80
C ASP A 84 6.10 20.72 -12.15
N VAL A 85 5.47 20.24 -13.22
CA VAL A 85 5.74 20.62 -14.61
C VAL A 85 4.42 21.12 -15.19
N ASN A 86 4.41 22.34 -15.71
CA ASN A 86 3.19 23.00 -16.22
C ASN A 86 2.03 23.01 -15.19
N GLY A 87 2.35 23.21 -13.91
CA GLY A 87 1.37 23.30 -12.83
C GLY A 87 0.93 21.95 -12.23
N TRP A 88 1.44 20.82 -12.73
CA TRP A 88 1.05 19.48 -12.28
C TRP A 88 2.25 18.65 -11.78
N PRO A 89 2.10 17.90 -10.68
CA PRO A 89 3.17 17.03 -10.20
C PRO A 89 3.47 15.98 -11.25
N THR A 90 4.72 15.88 -11.66
CA THR A 90 5.09 15.06 -12.83
C THR A 90 6.25 14.13 -12.53
N LEU A 91 6.03 12.84 -12.75
CA LEU A 91 7.05 11.80 -12.74
C LEU A 91 7.39 11.46 -14.19
N TYR A 92 8.64 11.73 -14.58
CA TYR A 92 9.16 11.15 -15.81
C TYR A 92 9.46 9.68 -15.60
N TYR A 93 9.21 8.84 -16.59
CA TYR A 93 9.56 7.42 -16.52
C TYR A 93 10.19 6.89 -17.81
N ALA A 94 10.91 5.78 -17.69
CA ALA A 94 11.42 5.01 -18.80
C ALA A 94 11.41 3.52 -18.45
N PHE A 95 11.43 2.68 -19.48
CA PHE A 95 11.64 1.24 -19.33
C PHE A 95 13.10 0.91 -19.60
N ASP A 96 13.66 0.04 -18.78
CA ASP A 96 14.94 -0.60 -19.07
C ASP A 96 14.76 -1.55 -20.27
N GLU A 97 15.30 -1.16 -21.43
CA GLU A 97 15.11 -1.88 -22.70
C GLU A 97 15.71 -3.30 -22.67
N PHE A 98 16.68 -3.54 -21.80
CA PHE A 98 17.32 -4.85 -21.64
C PHE A 98 16.62 -5.73 -20.60
N ALA A 99 15.71 -5.14 -19.81
CA ALA A 99 14.91 -5.85 -18.85
C ALA A 99 13.54 -6.17 -19.47
N ASN A 100 13.18 -7.45 -19.48
CA ASN A 100 11.87 -7.92 -19.95
C ASN A 100 10.77 -7.61 -18.91
N VAL A 101 10.52 -6.31 -18.66
CA VAL A 101 9.47 -5.82 -17.77
C VAL A 101 8.12 -5.95 -18.45
N ASN A 102 7.11 -6.39 -17.70
CA ASN A 102 5.73 -6.44 -18.19
C ASN A 102 5.15 -5.01 -18.30
N ARG A 103 5.41 -4.35 -19.44
CA ARG A 103 4.93 -2.99 -19.72
C ARG A 103 3.41 -2.83 -19.56
N PRO A 104 2.55 -3.74 -20.06
CA PRO A 104 1.09 -3.61 -19.87
C PRO A 104 0.67 -3.53 -18.40
N SER A 105 1.33 -4.28 -17.51
CA SER A 105 1.03 -4.24 -16.08
C SER A 105 1.48 -2.93 -15.43
N VAL A 106 2.65 -2.42 -15.82
CA VAL A 106 3.12 -1.09 -15.38
C VAL A 106 2.17 0.01 -15.83
N MET A 107 1.74 -0.01 -17.10
CA MET A 107 0.84 1.00 -17.65
C MET A 107 -0.51 1.01 -16.93
N ARG A 108 -1.11 -0.17 -16.63
CA ARG A 108 -2.35 -0.23 -15.81
C ARG A 108 -2.18 0.42 -14.44
N GLY A 109 -1.03 0.25 -13.79
CA GLY A 109 -0.74 0.90 -12.51
C GLY A 109 -0.58 2.42 -12.65
N ILE A 110 0.14 2.88 -13.68
CA ILE A 110 0.29 4.31 -13.99
C ILE A 110 -1.07 4.95 -14.26
N ASP A 111 -1.90 4.33 -15.09
CA ASP A 111 -3.26 4.80 -15.40
C ASP A 111 -4.11 4.88 -14.14
N HIS A 112 -4.05 3.88 -13.26
CA HIS A 112 -4.76 3.88 -11.99
C HIS A 112 -4.36 5.07 -11.09
N ILE A 113 -3.07 5.40 -11.00
CA ILE A 113 -2.62 6.59 -10.24
C ILE A 113 -3.13 7.89 -10.90
N MET A 114 -3.01 8.01 -12.23
CA MET A 114 -3.41 9.23 -12.96
C MET A 114 -4.91 9.46 -12.97
N GLU A 115 -5.72 8.40 -12.89
CA GLU A 115 -7.19 8.48 -12.80
C GLU A 115 -7.65 9.03 -11.44
N HIS A 116 -6.94 8.66 -10.37
CA HIS A 116 -7.38 8.92 -9.00
C HIS A 116 -6.69 10.11 -8.33
N THR A 117 -5.67 10.67 -8.96
CA THR A 117 -4.84 11.74 -8.41
C THR A 117 -4.53 12.81 -9.47
N CYS A 118 -3.94 13.92 -9.08
CA CYS A 118 -3.48 14.94 -10.03
C CYS A 118 -2.09 14.65 -10.62
N VAL A 119 -1.41 13.60 -10.15
CA VAL A 119 -0.05 13.25 -10.57
C VAL A 119 -0.04 12.80 -12.03
N LYS A 120 0.99 13.21 -12.78
CA LYS A 120 1.19 12.87 -14.18
C LYS A 120 2.42 12.00 -14.36
N PHE A 121 2.32 11.02 -15.24
CA PHE A 121 3.44 10.20 -15.69
C PHE A 121 3.74 10.53 -17.15
N LEU A 122 4.99 10.83 -17.45
CA LEU A 122 5.45 11.15 -18.80
C LEU A 122 6.63 10.27 -19.17
N GLU A 123 6.48 9.47 -20.23
CA GLU A 123 7.60 8.68 -20.74
C GLU A 123 8.71 9.62 -21.26
N THR A 124 9.97 9.26 -21.03
CA THR A 124 11.11 10.09 -21.42
C THR A 124 12.27 9.29 -21.99
N THR A 125 12.91 9.88 -22.99
CA THR A 125 14.23 9.47 -23.49
C THR A 125 15.35 10.43 -23.05
N ASN A 126 15.00 11.49 -22.32
CA ASN A 126 15.97 12.45 -21.78
C ASN A 126 16.48 11.97 -20.42
N PHE A 127 17.54 11.18 -20.40
CA PHE A 127 18.11 10.62 -19.17
C PHE A 127 18.97 11.61 -18.36
N LYS A 128 18.98 12.90 -18.72
CA LYS A 128 19.65 13.96 -17.94
C LYS A 128 18.79 14.48 -16.79
N GLN A 129 17.47 14.39 -16.91
CA GLN A 129 16.54 14.75 -15.83
C GLN A 129 16.31 13.55 -14.91
N LYS A 130 15.74 13.76 -13.72
CA LYS A 130 15.39 12.65 -12.81
C LYS A 130 14.14 11.93 -13.31
N TYR A 131 14.13 10.59 -13.25
CA TYR A 131 13.05 9.76 -13.77
C TYR A 131 12.96 8.43 -13.03
N GLN A 132 11.78 7.80 -13.10
CA GLN A 132 11.55 6.43 -12.68
C GLN A 132 12.02 5.47 -13.78
N LEU A 133 12.86 4.49 -13.44
CA LEU A 133 13.31 3.45 -14.33
C LEU A 133 12.63 2.14 -13.94
N PHE A 134 11.63 1.72 -14.73
CA PHE A 134 11.03 0.40 -14.58
C PHE A 134 12.00 -0.66 -15.10
N THR A 135 12.42 -1.58 -14.24
CA THR A 135 13.35 -2.65 -14.58
C THR A 135 12.88 -3.96 -13.96
N LYS A 136 13.40 -5.08 -14.47
CA LYS A 136 13.04 -6.42 -14.00
C LYS A 136 13.95 -6.76 -12.81
N GLY A 137 13.35 -7.01 -11.65
CA GLY A 137 14.07 -7.60 -10.52
C GLY A 137 14.29 -9.11 -10.70
N ASN A 138 14.80 -9.79 -9.67
CA ASN A 138 14.63 -11.24 -9.58
C ASN A 138 13.12 -11.56 -9.61
N ASP A 139 12.73 -12.79 -10.00
CA ASP A 139 11.34 -13.11 -10.31
C ASP A 139 10.32 -12.80 -9.18
N ASN A 140 10.77 -12.72 -7.93
CA ASN A 140 9.94 -12.42 -6.75
C ASN A 140 10.24 -11.07 -6.07
N VAL A 141 11.04 -10.20 -6.70
CA VAL A 141 11.41 -8.90 -6.13
C VAL A 141 10.54 -7.80 -6.72
N CYS A 142 9.80 -7.14 -5.83
CA CYS A 142 9.02 -5.95 -6.10
C CYS A 142 9.53 -4.87 -5.13
N GLN A 143 9.99 -3.73 -5.65
CA GLN A 143 10.62 -2.71 -4.82
C GLN A 143 10.71 -1.37 -5.55
N ALA A 144 10.49 -0.28 -4.84
CA ALA A 144 10.73 1.07 -5.33
C ALA A 144 11.49 1.93 -4.31
N TYR A 145 12.12 3.00 -4.81
CA TYR A 145 12.58 4.09 -3.96
C TYR A 145 11.39 4.87 -3.41
N ILE A 146 11.53 5.39 -2.19
CA ILE A 146 10.52 6.27 -1.59
C ILE A 146 10.76 7.71 -2.06
N GLY A 147 9.86 8.22 -2.89
CA GLY A 147 9.89 9.59 -3.41
C GLY A 147 11.05 9.90 -4.37
N ARG A 148 11.32 11.19 -4.53
CA ARG A 148 12.33 11.78 -5.41
C ARG A 148 13.64 12.06 -4.68
N TYR A 149 14.51 11.06 -4.65
CA TYR A 149 15.83 11.21 -4.07
C TYR A 149 16.76 12.15 -4.89
N GLN A 150 17.37 13.14 -4.22
CA GLN A 150 18.12 14.22 -4.88
C GLN A 150 19.49 13.78 -5.43
N GLN A 151 20.09 12.72 -4.91
CA GLN A 151 21.46 12.32 -5.27
C GLN A 151 21.53 11.35 -6.46
N ILE A 152 20.39 10.79 -6.89
CA ILE A 152 20.32 9.85 -8.02
C ILE A 152 19.43 10.40 -9.13
N THR A 153 19.73 10.02 -10.38
CA THR A 153 18.95 10.44 -11.55
C THR A 153 17.87 9.41 -11.91
N ALA A 154 18.23 8.13 -11.92
CA ALA A 154 17.30 7.04 -12.20
C ALA A 154 16.83 6.39 -10.89
N HIS A 155 15.54 6.49 -10.59
CA HIS A 155 14.88 5.85 -9.45
C HIS A 155 14.32 4.51 -9.92
N LYS A 156 14.95 3.40 -9.53
CA LYS A 156 14.53 2.08 -10.01
C LYS A 156 13.23 1.65 -9.34
N ILE A 157 12.33 1.12 -10.14
CA ILE A 157 11.17 0.35 -9.71
C ILE A 157 11.33 -1.06 -10.28
N TYR A 158 11.51 -2.03 -9.39
CA TYR A 158 11.66 -3.43 -9.73
C TYR A 158 10.30 -4.08 -9.84
N ILE A 159 9.97 -4.59 -11.03
CA ILE A 159 8.75 -5.36 -11.28
C ILE A 159 9.18 -6.77 -11.72
N GLY A 160 9.30 -7.67 -10.75
CA GLY A 160 9.52 -9.10 -10.97
C GLY A 160 8.32 -9.81 -11.61
N LYS A 161 8.48 -11.09 -11.94
CA LYS A 161 7.46 -11.91 -12.61
C LYS A 161 6.16 -12.01 -11.79
N THR A 162 6.27 -12.10 -10.46
CA THR A 162 5.12 -12.18 -9.54
C THR A 162 4.54 -10.81 -9.17
N CYS A 163 5.13 -9.72 -9.66
CA CYS A 163 4.78 -8.34 -9.28
C CYS A 163 3.82 -7.65 -10.27
N THR A 164 3.15 -8.41 -11.14
CA THR A 164 2.41 -7.87 -12.31
C THR A 164 0.93 -7.62 -12.05
N SER A 165 0.44 -7.91 -10.84
CA SER A 165 -0.92 -7.55 -10.45
C SER A 165 -1.05 -6.03 -10.31
N LEU A 166 -2.26 -5.50 -10.56
CA LEU A 166 -2.52 -4.06 -10.45
C LEU A 166 -2.16 -3.54 -9.05
N GLY A 167 -2.59 -4.26 -8.00
CA GLY A 167 -2.31 -3.90 -6.61
C GLY A 167 -0.82 -3.76 -6.31
N VAL A 168 -0.01 -4.72 -6.75
CA VAL A 168 1.45 -4.68 -6.51
C VAL A 168 2.08 -3.51 -7.25
N VAL A 169 1.77 -3.31 -8.53
CA VAL A 169 2.35 -2.18 -9.28
C VAL A 169 1.95 -0.85 -8.65
N VAL A 170 0.69 -0.69 -8.25
CA VAL A 170 0.22 0.54 -7.57
C VAL A 170 0.91 0.74 -6.22
N HIS A 171 1.18 -0.32 -5.46
CA HIS A 171 1.96 -0.26 -4.21
C HIS A 171 3.36 0.32 -4.46
N GLU A 172 4.10 -0.23 -5.44
CA GLU A 172 5.44 0.25 -5.77
C GLU A 172 5.41 1.70 -6.32
N LEU A 173 4.37 2.07 -7.06
CA LEU A 173 4.16 3.45 -7.49
C LEU A 173 3.88 4.39 -6.30
N CYS A 174 3.15 3.95 -5.27
CA CYS A 174 2.93 4.74 -4.06
C CYS A 174 4.25 5.04 -3.33
N HIS A 175 5.15 4.06 -3.22
CA HIS A 175 6.52 4.32 -2.77
C HIS A 175 7.20 5.38 -3.64
N ALA A 176 7.18 5.23 -4.96
CA ALA A 176 7.77 6.20 -5.88
C ALA A 176 7.21 7.64 -5.72
N LEU A 177 5.95 7.76 -5.28
CA LEU A 177 5.30 9.03 -4.94
C LEU A 177 5.68 9.61 -3.58
N GLY A 178 6.26 8.79 -2.69
CA GLY A 178 6.76 9.19 -1.38
C GLY A 178 6.04 8.57 -0.19
N LEU A 179 5.19 7.57 -0.38
CA LEU A 179 4.48 6.91 0.71
C LEU A 179 5.37 5.86 1.37
N HIS A 180 5.38 5.87 2.71
CA HIS A 180 5.89 4.77 3.53
C HIS A 180 4.80 3.71 3.73
N HIS A 181 5.18 2.56 4.28
CA HIS A 181 4.17 1.57 4.65
C HIS A 181 3.30 2.06 5.80
N GLU A 182 2.01 1.72 5.77
CA GLU A 182 1.03 2.19 6.76
C GLU A 182 1.40 1.73 8.19
N HIS A 183 1.93 0.51 8.35
CA HIS A 183 2.36 -0.02 9.65
C HIS A 183 3.63 0.64 10.22
N GLN A 184 4.27 1.51 9.44
CA GLN A 184 5.43 2.30 9.85
C GLN A 184 5.06 3.73 10.27
N ARG A 185 3.78 4.12 10.23
CA ARG A 185 3.38 5.44 10.71
C ARG A 185 3.77 5.68 12.17
N TYR A 186 3.98 6.95 12.52
CA TYR A 186 4.33 7.35 13.89
C TYR A 186 3.27 6.93 14.93
N ASP A 187 1.99 6.99 14.56
CA ASP A 187 0.79 6.66 15.37
C ASP A 187 0.41 5.17 15.33
N ARG A 188 1.16 4.33 14.61
CA ARG A 188 0.78 2.93 14.39
C ARG A 188 0.58 2.13 15.67
N ASP A 189 1.23 2.47 16.79
CA ASP A 189 1.13 1.73 18.06
C ASP A 189 -0.25 1.87 18.74
N ASP A 190 -1.04 2.89 18.34
CA ASP A 190 -2.43 3.09 18.75
C ASP A 190 -3.39 2.13 18.03
N HIS A 191 -2.96 1.61 16.88
CA HIS A 191 -3.75 0.75 16.00
C HIS A 191 -3.25 -0.69 15.95
N LEU A 192 -1.94 -0.89 16.14
CA LEU A 192 -1.24 -2.15 15.96
C LEU A 192 -0.36 -2.49 17.17
N HIS A 193 -0.05 -3.78 17.27
CA HIS A 193 1.01 -4.35 18.07
C HIS A 193 1.91 -5.19 17.15
N ILE A 194 3.20 -4.87 17.11
CA ILE A 194 4.20 -5.63 16.34
C ILE A 194 4.84 -6.69 17.24
N ASN A 195 4.62 -7.96 16.90
CA ASN A 195 5.22 -9.08 17.62
C ASN A 195 6.56 -9.48 17.00
N LEU A 196 7.63 -8.76 17.40
CA LEU A 196 9.00 -9.02 16.92
C LEU A 196 9.50 -10.44 17.23
N GLN A 197 8.93 -11.14 18.22
CA GLN A 197 9.30 -12.53 18.49
C GLN A 197 8.94 -13.49 17.35
N ASN A 198 7.93 -13.14 16.55
CA ASN A 198 7.53 -13.91 15.36
C ASN A 198 8.29 -13.49 14.10
N VAL A 199 9.06 -12.40 14.13
CA VAL A 199 9.79 -11.86 12.98
C VAL A 199 11.09 -12.65 12.76
N LYS A 200 11.43 -12.90 11.48
CA LYS A 200 12.72 -13.48 11.06
C LYS A 200 13.87 -12.61 11.54
N ASP A 201 14.93 -13.25 12.05
CA ASP A 201 16.08 -12.55 12.59
C ASP A 201 16.71 -11.64 11.51
N GLY A 202 17.02 -10.38 11.87
CA GLY A 202 17.56 -9.39 10.94
C GLY A 202 16.50 -8.63 10.12
N ARG A 203 15.20 -8.87 10.34
CA ARG A 203 14.11 -8.12 9.69
C ARG A 203 13.41 -7.11 10.61
N ASP A 204 13.90 -6.90 11.85
CA ASP A 204 13.30 -5.96 12.80
C ASP A 204 13.25 -4.52 12.28
N SER A 205 14.20 -4.14 11.42
CA SER A 205 14.26 -2.81 10.81
C SER A 205 13.07 -2.47 9.92
N GLU A 206 12.40 -3.48 9.35
CA GLU A 206 11.21 -3.30 8.48
C GLU A 206 9.97 -2.81 9.26
N PHE A 207 10.03 -2.84 10.59
CA PHE A 207 8.95 -2.42 11.49
C PHE A 207 9.28 -1.13 12.24
N ILE A 208 10.40 -0.47 11.91
CA ILE A 208 10.75 0.84 12.47
C ILE A 208 9.75 1.87 11.99
N LYS A 209 9.21 2.64 12.94
CA LYS A 209 8.32 3.76 12.65
C LYS A 209 9.10 4.88 11.97
N GLN A 210 8.48 5.51 10.98
CA GLN A 210 8.99 6.69 10.31
C GLN A 210 8.48 7.94 11.03
N GLU A 211 9.31 8.98 11.07
CA GLU A 211 8.90 10.31 11.52
C GLU A 211 8.12 10.98 10.38
N ASP A 212 6.90 10.51 10.15
CA ASP A 212 6.04 11.04 9.10
C ASP A 212 5.38 12.36 9.52
N VAL A 213 4.95 13.14 8.52
CA VAL A 213 4.08 14.28 8.76
C VAL A 213 2.69 13.77 9.03
N ASP A 214 2.10 14.24 10.12
CA ASP A 214 0.66 14.14 10.27
C ASP A 214 -0.02 14.97 9.18
N LEU A 215 -0.46 14.30 8.12
CA LEU A 215 -1.30 14.90 7.07
C LEU A 215 -2.78 14.90 7.44
N SER A 216 -3.09 14.66 8.73
CA SER A 216 -4.44 14.60 9.30
C SER A 216 -5.33 13.56 8.62
N ILE A 217 -4.75 12.41 8.25
CA ILE A 217 -5.47 11.26 7.70
C ILE A 217 -5.40 10.12 8.72
N LYS A 218 -6.57 9.58 9.07
CA LYS A 218 -6.69 8.45 10.00
C LYS A 218 -5.98 7.21 9.45
N PHE A 219 -5.41 6.41 10.33
CA PHE A 219 -4.79 5.12 10.00
C PHE A 219 -5.73 4.24 9.16
N ASP A 220 -5.23 3.62 8.09
CA ASP A 220 -6.02 2.78 7.21
C ASP A 220 -5.57 1.31 7.20
N PHE A 221 -6.29 0.46 7.94
CA PHE A 221 -6.10 -1.00 7.94
C PHE A 221 -6.25 -1.64 6.55
N THR A 222 -6.92 -0.94 5.63
CA THR A 222 -7.14 -1.41 4.26
C THR A 222 -6.17 -0.81 3.25
N SER A 223 -5.26 0.08 3.66
CA SER A 223 -4.34 0.76 2.75
C SER A 223 -3.57 -0.23 1.89
N ILE A 224 -3.37 0.12 0.62
CA ILE A 224 -2.49 -0.65 -0.25
C ILE A 224 -1.05 -0.72 0.28
N MET A 225 -0.66 0.24 1.12
CA MET A 225 0.65 0.34 1.77
C MET A 225 0.76 -0.47 3.07
N HIS A 226 -0.29 -1.16 3.49
CA HIS A 226 -0.27 -1.97 4.71
C HIS A 226 0.28 -3.37 4.45
N TYR A 227 1.24 -3.83 5.25
CA TYR A 227 1.72 -5.21 5.19
C TYR A 227 0.70 -6.24 5.69
N SER A 228 0.87 -7.49 5.26
CA SER A 228 0.03 -8.60 5.75
C SER A 228 0.36 -8.98 7.19
N LEU A 229 -0.61 -9.64 7.83
CA LEU A 229 -0.53 -10.02 9.24
C LEU A 229 0.67 -10.91 9.58
N LYS A 230 1.21 -11.66 8.61
CA LYS A 230 2.32 -12.62 8.78
C LYS A 230 3.60 -12.24 8.05
N VAL A 231 3.73 -10.99 7.60
CA VAL A 231 4.92 -10.53 6.88
C VAL A 231 6.20 -10.82 7.67
N PHE A 232 7.21 -11.37 7.00
CA PHE A 232 8.49 -11.79 7.60
C PHE A 232 8.37 -12.74 8.81
N THR A 233 7.31 -13.55 8.88
CA THR A 233 7.17 -14.53 9.97
C THR A 233 8.23 -15.64 9.89
N LYS A 234 8.78 -16.06 11.05
CA LYS A 234 9.67 -17.23 11.15
C LYS A 234 8.97 -18.51 11.62
N ASN A 235 7.71 -18.42 12.02
CA ASN A 235 6.99 -19.52 12.67
C ASN A 235 5.52 -19.62 12.23
N ASN A 236 5.17 -18.99 11.10
CA ASN A 236 3.81 -18.90 10.55
C ASN A 236 2.78 -18.21 11.48
N LYS A 237 3.24 -17.56 12.56
CA LYS A 237 2.39 -16.74 13.44
C LYS A 237 2.39 -15.28 12.98
N LYS A 238 1.33 -14.55 13.35
CA LYS A 238 1.17 -13.13 13.00
C LYS A 238 2.30 -12.27 13.60
N THR A 239 2.92 -11.44 12.77
CA THR A 239 3.91 -10.42 13.15
C THR A 239 3.25 -9.07 13.39
N ILE A 240 2.13 -8.81 12.72
CA ILE A 240 1.29 -7.62 12.92
C ILE A 240 -0.06 -8.05 13.50
N ILE A 241 -0.47 -7.42 14.60
CA ILE A 241 -1.74 -7.69 15.30
C ILE A 241 -2.44 -6.34 15.51
N THR A 242 -3.73 -6.22 15.19
CA THR A 242 -4.48 -4.99 15.48
C THR A 242 -4.81 -4.90 16.97
N ARG A 243 -4.91 -3.68 17.50
CA ARG A 243 -5.33 -3.43 18.89
C ARG A 243 -6.77 -3.84 19.13
N ASN A 244 -7.65 -3.53 18.17
CA ASN A 244 -9.00 -4.03 18.13
C ASN A 244 -9.04 -5.32 17.28
N PRO A 245 -9.37 -6.49 17.85
CA PRO A 245 -9.41 -7.75 17.10
C PRO A 245 -10.36 -7.75 15.90
N LEU A 246 -11.43 -6.93 15.92
CA LEU A 246 -12.37 -6.80 14.80
C LEU A 246 -11.74 -6.21 13.54
N ASP A 247 -10.63 -5.48 13.68
CA ASP A 247 -9.94 -4.86 12.54
C ASP A 247 -8.95 -5.82 11.84
N LEU A 248 -8.66 -7.00 12.43
CA LEU A 248 -7.76 -8.00 11.82
C LEU A 248 -8.24 -8.42 10.43
N GLN A 249 -9.55 -8.60 10.26
CA GLN A 249 -10.14 -9.05 8.99
C GLN A 249 -9.98 -8.03 7.87
N LEU A 250 -9.83 -6.75 8.21
CA LEU A 250 -9.67 -5.66 7.23
C LEU A 250 -8.32 -5.76 6.52
N ILE A 251 -7.26 -6.02 7.30
CA ILE A 251 -5.91 -6.25 6.76
C ILE A 251 -5.90 -7.54 5.95
N ASP A 252 -6.45 -8.63 6.50
CA ASP A 252 -6.43 -9.97 5.87
C ASP A 252 -7.12 -9.95 4.50
N ARG A 253 -8.35 -9.42 4.42
CA ARG A 253 -9.11 -9.34 3.17
C ARG A 253 -8.39 -8.49 2.13
N MET A 254 -7.89 -7.31 2.51
CA MET A 254 -7.23 -6.44 1.55
C MET A 254 -5.99 -7.08 0.97
N THR A 255 -5.19 -7.70 1.83
CA THR A 255 -3.97 -8.38 1.40
C THR A 255 -4.25 -9.53 0.43
N SER A 256 -5.41 -10.18 0.52
CA SER A 256 -5.84 -11.22 -0.43
C SER A 256 -6.50 -10.73 -1.73
N GLN A 257 -7.01 -9.48 -1.79
CA GLN A 257 -7.86 -8.99 -2.89
C GLN A 257 -7.40 -7.68 -3.54
N ILE A 258 -6.18 -7.19 -3.27
CA ILE A 258 -5.71 -5.83 -3.61
C ILE A 258 -6.13 -5.37 -5.02
N LYS A 259 -7.10 -4.43 -5.06
CA LYS A 259 -7.67 -3.89 -6.31
C LYS A 259 -7.07 -2.55 -6.74
N GLY A 260 -6.32 -1.88 -5.86
CA GLY A 260 -5.74 -0.55 -6.09
C GLY A 260 -5.86 0.35 -4.86
N LEU A 261 -5.60 1.66 -5.03
CA LEU A 261 -5.69 2.68 -3.97
C LEU A 261 -7.03 2.65 -3.20
N THR A 262 -6.98 2.65 -1.87
CA THR A 262 -8.14 2.96 -1.03
C THR A 262 -8.50 4.44 -1.11
N TYR A 263 -9.65 4.81 -0.53
CA TYR A 263 -10.03 6.22 -0.43
C TYR A 263 -8.99 7.06 0.34
N ARG A 264 -8.46 6.53 1.46
CA ARG A 264 -7.45 7.21 2.25
C ARG A 264 -6.10 7.27 1.55
N ASP A 265 -5.71 6.25 0.78
CA ASP A 265 -4.52 6.32 -0.08
C ASP A 265 -4.64 7.46 -1.11
N LYS A 266 -5.81 7.62 -1.75
CA LYS A 266 -6.08 8.70 -2.71
C LYS A 266 -5.97 10.07 -2.05
N ILE A 267 -6.63 10.27 -0.91
CA ILE A 267 -6.54 11.55 -0.16
C ILE A 267 -5.10 11.83 0.25
N LEU A 268 -4.36 10.83 0.72
CA LEU A 268 -2.97 10.99 1.14
C LEU A 268 -2.11 11.54 0.01
N ILE A 269 -2.14 10.90 -1.16
CA ILE A 269 -1.43 11.39 -2.35
C ILE A 269 -1.93 12.78 -2.74
N ASN A 270 -3.25 13.01 -2.74
CA ASN A 270 -3.83 14.29 -3.13
C ASN A 270 -3.46 15.44 -2.18
N ARG A 271 -3.34 15.18 -0.87
CA ARG A 271 -2.85 16.17 0.11
C ARG A 271 -1.35 16.42 -0.05
N MET A 272 -0.55 15.37 -0.20
CA MET A 272 0.90 15.49 -0.43
C MET A 272 1.22 16.37 -1.64
N TYR A 273 0.47 16.19 -2.72
CA TYR A 273 0.69 16.90 -3.99
C TYR A 273 -0.24 18.10 -4.22
N LYS A 274 -1.02 18.49 -3.21
CA LYS A 274 -1.96 19.64 -3.27
C LYS A 274 -2.89 19.60 -4.47
N CYS A 275 -3.43 18.41 -4.76
CA CYS A 275 -4.28 18.19 -5.93
C CYS A 275 -5.57 18.99 -5.86
N THR A 276 -6.20 19.11 -4.68
CA THR A 276 -7.40 19.92 -4.48
C THR A 276 -7.17 21.38 -4.88
N ASP A 277 -6.07 22.00 -4.44
CA ASP A 277 -5.72 23.39 -4.80
C ASP A 277 -5.62 23.57 -6.32
N LYS A 278 -5.00 22.61 -7.01
CA LYS A 278 -4.84 22.63 -8.47
C LYS A 278 -6.19 22.47 -9.18
N TRP A 279 -7.03 21.55 -8.70
CA TRP A 279 -8.37 21.35 -9.26
C TRP A 279 -9.31 22.52 -8.98
N LEU A 280 -9.17 23.24 -7.85
CA LEU A 280 -9.93 24.46 -7.59
C LEU A 280 -9.66 25.52 -8.67
N VAL A 281 -8.39 25.75 -9.01
CA VAL A 281 -8.00 26.65 -10.10
C VAL A 281 -8.57 26.17 -11.43
N GLN A 282 -8.37 24.88 -11.77
CA GLN A 282 -8.88 24.29 -13.03
C GLN A 282 -10.41 24.42 -13.16
N CYS A 283 -11.13 24.24 -12.06
CA CYS A 283 -12.58 24.26 -12.01
C CYS A 283 -13.16 25.66 -11.77
N ASN A 284 -12.32 26.70 -11.74
CA ASN A 284 -12.69 28.08 -11.44
C ASN A 284 -13.51 28.22 -10.14
N ARG A 285 -13.00 27.64 -9.05
CA ARG A 285 -13.62 27.66 -7.72
C ARG A 285 -12.71 28.31 -6.68
N SER A 286 -13.32 29.06 -5.76
CA SER A 286 -12.62 29.75 -4.67
C SER A 286 -12.35 28.86 -3.44
N SER A 287 -13.11 27.78 -3.26
CA SER A 287 -12.97 26.86 -2.12
C SER A 287 -13.50 25.46 -2.45
N ASP A 288 -13.00 24.44 -1.75
CA ASP A 288 -13.49 23.06 -1.87
C ASP A 288 -14.90 22.96 -1.24
N PRO A 289 -15.95 22.63 -2.02
CA PRO A 289 -17.31 22.54 -1.48
C PRO A 289 -17.66 21.14 -0.97
N CYS A 290 -16.70 20.21 -0.94
CA CYS A 290 -16.95 18.83 -0.53
C CYS A 290 -16.89 18.68 0.99
N GLU A 291 -17.89 18.01 1.56
CA GLU A 291 -18.06 17.83 3.00
C GLU A 291 -17.64 16.44 3.49
N ASN A 292 -17.63 16.21 4.81
CA ASN A 292 -17.43 14.90 5.43
C ASN A 292 -16.12 14.20 4.99
N ASP A 293 -15.00 14.88 5.16
CA ASP A 293 -13.66 14.41 4.76
C ASP A 293 -13.53 14.10 3.25
N SER A 294 -14.43 14.67 2.43
CA SER A 294 -14.41 14.54 0.97
C SER A 294 -13.57 15.60 0.29
N TYR A 295 -13.29 15.41 -1.01
CA TYR A 295 -12.45 16.34 -1.77
C TYR A 295 -12.95 16.57 -3.19
N LEU A 296 -12.69 17.75 -3.74
CA LEU A 296 -12.94 18.06 -5.15
C LEU A 296 -12.02 17.23 -6.05
N GLY A 297 -12.57 16.55 -7.06
CA GLY A 297 -11.80 15.78 -8.05
C GLY A 297 -11.58 16.51 -9.38
N ALA A 298 -10.79 15.87 -10.26
CA ALA A 298 -10.38 16.41 -11.57
C ALA A 298 -11.54 16.76 -12.52
N ASN A 299 -12.71 16.14 -12.33
CA ASN A 299 -13.92 16.39 -13.11
C ASN A 299 -14.82 17.49 -12.51
N CYS A 300 -14.30 18.27 -11.56
CA CYS A 300 -15.01 19.34 -10.85
C CYS A 300 -16.23 18.86 -10.03
N LYS A 301 -16.28 17.57 -9.68
CA LYS A 301 -17.25 16.96 -8.77
C LYS A 301 -16.55 16.46 -7.51
N CYS A 302 -17.31 16.32 -6.43
CA CYS A 302 -16.79 15.77 -5.18
C CYS A 302 -16.57 14.26 -5.29
N VAL A 303 -15.47 13.79 -4.72
CA VAL A 303 -15.18 12.38 -4.51
C VAL A 303 -15.48 12.05 -3.05
N CYS A 304 -16.63 11.42 -2.82
CA CYS A 304 -17.17 11.22 -1.49
C CYS A 304 -16.43 10.16 -0.68
N SER A 305 -16.21 10.45 0.60
CA SER A 305 -15.72 9.47 1.56
C SER A 305 -16.69 8.30 1.67
N PRO A 306 -16.22 7.05 1.84
CA PRO A 306 -17.08 5.91 2.13
C PRO A 306 -18.09 6.24 3.23
N GLY A 307 -19.36 5.93 2.97
CA GLY A 307 -20.47 6.27 3.86
C GLY A 307 -21.15 7.60 3.58
N THR A 308 -20.70 8.36 2.58
CA THR A 308 -21.30 9.65 2.20
C THR A 308 -21.71 9.69 0.74
N THR A 309 -22.72 10.50 0.41
CA THR A 309 -23.26 10.65 -0.94
C THR A 309 -23.80 12.06 -1.19
N GLY A 310 -24.34 12.27 -2.37
CA GLY A 310 -24.86 13.56 -2.82
C GLY A 310 -23.80 14.39 -3.54
N LYS A 311 -24.24 15.51 -4.12
CA LYS A 311 -23.40 16.38 -4.97
C LYS A 311 -22.18 16.94 -4.24
N TYR A 312 -22.33 17.20 -2.95
CA TYR A 312 -21.31 17.79 -2.07
C TYR A 312 -20.85 16.81 -0.98
N CYS A 313 -21.26 15.54 -1.06
CA CYS A 313 -20.97 14.51 -0.04
C CYS A 313 -21.53 14.84 1.35
N SER A 314 -22.60 15.65 1.41
CA SER A 314 -23.28 16.07 2.64
C SER A 314 -24.13 14.96 3.26
N ASP A 315 -24.61 14.02 2.45
CA ASP A 315 -25.58 13.02 2.89
C ASP A 315 -24.84 11.82 3.49
N VAL A 316 -24.97 11.62 4.80
CA VAL A 316 -24.35 10.50 5.52
C VAL A 316 -25.25 9.27 5.48
N VAL A 317 -24.81 8.23 4.79
CA VAL A 317 -25.48 6.92 4.69
C VAL A 317 -25.06 6.02 5.86
N TYR A 318 -23.77 6.03 6.21
CA TYR A 318 -23.22 5.33 7.37
C TYR A 318 -21.93 6.01 7.84
N THR A 319 -21.64 5.94 9.14
CA THR A 319 -20.48 6.63 9.74
C THR A 319 -19.23 5.76 9.81
N ASP A 320 -19.37 4.43 9.68
CA ASP A 320 -18.25 3.50 9.70
C ASP A 320 -17.59 3.42 8.31
N TYR A 321 -16.38 3.96 8.18
CA TYR A 321 -15.58 3.90 6.95
C TYR A 321 -15.41 2.45 6.43
N TYR A 322 -15.40 1.46 7.33
CA TYR A 322 -15.22 0.05 6.98
C TYR A 322 -16.54 -0.72 6.81
N ALA A 323 -17.70 -0.06 6.84
CA ALA A 323 -19.00 -0.73 6.82
C ALA A 323 -19.12 -1.72 5.66
N GLU A 324 -18.66 -1.37 4.46
CA GLU A 324 -18.72 -2.27 3.29
C GLU A 324 -17.81 -3.50 3.41
N PHE A 325 -16.67 -3.38 4.08
CA PHE A 325 -15.78 -4.51 4.34
C PHE A 325 -16.29 -5.43 5.43
N ARG A 326 -17.09 -4.88 6.36
CA ARG A 326 -17.68 -5.60 7.49
C ARG A 326 -19.05 -6.23 7.18
N ARG A 327 -19.75 -5.73 6.15
CA ARG A 327 -21.01 -6.31 5.66
C ARG A 327 -20.82 -7.79 5.30
N GLY A 328 -21.60 -8.64 5.97
CA GLY A 328 -21.64 -10.10 5.76
C GLY A 328 -21.33 -10.95 6.99
N TYR A 329 -20.70 -10.37 8.03
CA TYR A 329 -20.35 -11.10 9.27
C TYR A 329 -20.78 -10.40 10.56
N ASP A 330 -21.14 -9.12 10.49
CA ASP A 330 -21.68 -8.39 11.63
C ASP A 330 -23.21 -8.58 11.68
N GLU A 331 -23.68 -9.40 12.62
CA GLU A 331 -25.08 -9.41 13.04
C GLU A 331 -25.23 -8.41 14.19
N ILE A 332 -25.97 -7.32 14.00
CA ILE A 332 -26.37 -6.46 15.10
C ILE A 332 -27.46 -7.20 15.89
N ILE A 333 -27.08 -7.74 17.05
CA ILE A 333 -27.98 -8.46 17.93
C ILE A 333 -28.79 -7.44 18.74
N THR A 334 -30.01 -7.17 18.30
CA THR A 334 -30.96 -6.26 18.97
C THR A 334 -31.86 -6.97 19.99
N THR A 335 -31.82 -8.30 20.02
CA THR A 335 -32.56 -9.17 20.93
C THR A 335 -31.67 -10.32 21.36
N SER A 336 -31.70 -10.70 22.65
CA SER A 336 -30.93 -11.83 23.21
C SER A 336 -30.97 -13.04 22.28
N LYS A 337 -29.79 -13.47 21.80
CA LYS A 337 -29.62 -14.61 20.89
C LYS A 337 -28.38 -15.40 21.30
N ILE A 338 -28.42 -16.72 21.11
CA ILE A 338 -27.25 -17.58 21.28
C ILE A 338 -26.41 -17.52 20.00
N ILE A 339 -25.21 -16.97 20.10
CA ILE A 339 -24.22 -16.99 19.02
C ILE A 339 -23.40 -18.27 19.16
N SER A 340 -23.40 -19.12 18.14
CA SER A 340 -22.44 -20.23 18.04
C SER A 340 -21.37 -19.89 17.02
N THR A 341 -20.13 -19.70 17.46
CA THR A 341 -19.02 -19.69 16.52
C THR A 341 -18.75 -21.14 16.09
N PRO A 342 -18.61 -21.43 14.78
CA PRO A 342 -18.07 -22.71 14.37
C PRO A 342 -16.71 -22.82 15.05
N GLU A 343 -16.49 -23.90 15.80
CA GLU A 343 -15.29 -24.18 16.60
C GLU A 343 -15.28 -23.72 18.07
N TYR A 344 -16.31 -23.08 18.64
CA TYR A 344 -16.36 -22.86 20.11
C TYR A 344 -17.19 -23.90 20.88
N PRO A 345 -16.70 -24.38 22.04
CA PRO A 345 -15.33 -24.24 22.54
C PRO A 345 -14.40 -25.21 21.80
N ILE A 346 -13.24 -24.73 21.33
CA ILE A 346 -12.17 -25.63 20.88
C ILE A 346 -11.75 -26.41 22.13
N ARG A 347 -12.12 -27.69 22.21
CA ARG A 347 -11.51 -28.60 23.19
C ARG A 347 -10.09 -28.87 22.73
N VAL A 348 -9.16 -28.00 23.12
CA VAL A 348 -7.75 -28.33 23.07
C VAL A 348 -7.50 -29.34 24.19
N THR A 349 -7.35 -30.61 23.84
CA THR A 349 -6.80 -31.60 24.77
C THR A 349 -5.34 -31.22 25.01
N ILE A 350 -5.07 -30.55 26.14
CA ILE A 350 -3.70 -30.26 26.57
C ILE A 350 -3.14 -31.56 27.13
N GLU A 351 -2.53 -32.38 26.27
CA GLU A 351 -1.56 -33.36 26.75
C GLU A 351 -0.31 -32.60 27.19
N THR A 352 0.00 -32.75 28.48
CA THR A 352 1.00 -31.99 29.22
C THR A 352 2.41 -32.18 28.67
N THR A 353 2.93 -31.16 27.98
CA THR A 353 4.33 -30.71 28.10
C THR A 353 4.54 -29.27 27.61
N ILE A 354 4.61 -28.35 28.59
CA ILE A 354 5.54 -27.19 28.68
C ILE A 354 5.34 -25.96 27.75
N ASN A 355 5.24 -24.81 28.45
CA ASN A 355 5.55 -23.40 28.11
C ASN A 355 4.53 -22.51 27.36
N HIS A 356 4.04 -21.52 28.13
CA HIS A 356 3.48 -20.23 27.75
C HIS A 356 2.16 -20.25 26.95
N PHE A 357 1.05 -20.29 27.69
CA PHE A 357 -0.25 -19.92 27.15
C PHE A 357 -0.45 -18.40 27.19
N ASN A 358 -0.70 -17.83 26.01
CA ASN A 358 -1.49 -16.61 25.86
C ASN A 358 -2.87 -16.90 26.45
N LEU A 359 -3.15 -16.37 27.65
CA LEU A 359 -4.51 -16.25 28.15
C LEU A 359 -5.23 -15.21 27.30
N VAL A 360 -5.94 -15.67 26.27
CA VAL A 360 -7.03 -14.90 25.71
C VAL A 360 -8.28 -15.29 26.50
N THR A 361 -8.55 -14.56 27.57
CA THR A 361 -9.82 -14.64 28.29
C THR A 361 -10.89 -14.00 27.41
N TYR A 362 -11.62 -14.82 26.66
CA TYR A 362 -12.94 -14.44 26.16
C TYR A 362 -13.95 -14.89 27.20
N GLU A 363 -14.31 -13.98 28.08
CA GLU A 363 -15.43 -14.18 29.00
C GLU A 363 -16.74 -14.30 28.19
N ASN A 364 -17.61 -15.20 28.65
CA ASN A 364 -18.93 -15.42 28.08
C ASN A 364 -19.74 -14.11 28.07
N PHE A 365 -19.91 -13.50 26.89
CA PHE A 365 -20.89 -12.44 26.73
C PHE A 365 -22.26 -13.07 26.52
N LYS A 366 -23.09 -13.00 27.56
CA LYS A 366 -24.56 -13.01 27.41
C LYS A 366 -24.95 -11.58 27.05
N VAL A 367 -25.38 -11.35 25.81
CA VAL A 367 -25.98 -10.08 25.38
C VAL A 367 -27.49 -10.20 25.50
#